data_AF-A0A803TGK7-F1
#
_entry.id   AF-A0A803TGK7-F1
#
_cell.length_a   1.000
_cell.length_b   1.000
_cell.length_c   1.000
_cell.angle_alpha   90.00
_cell.angle_beta   90.00
_cell.angle_gamma   90.00
#
_symmetry.space_group_name_H-M   'P 1'
#
loop_
_entity.id
_entity.type
_entity.pdbx_description
1 polymer ?
#
loop_
_entity_poly.entity_id
_entity_poly.type
_entity_poly.pdbx_seq_one_letter_code
_entity_poly.pdbx_strand_id
1 'polypeptide(L)'
;MAEMCRGAFKKERGGGAGFLSERPAGPSAPAVERQDQEVAGSRPAFGGNGDQGGQGPPPGRGAEIRGGSQVLGGAASQGLCPPPDVSEIQRFLDAFSSQTDGIVRAAQGLLSGEEAPKRRKLLADLIHNLSQNIEAESREDDEKWFQGVESRFKTKSGYMRYSCESRIRSYMKEVGAYASSLPPSVHAKFRQIAKAMLEKLKSERYNGFYFDRRAEKKACLCTPEGWFSCQGPFDTKDCPCRHSINPYGNKESRILFSTWNLDHVIEKKRTILPTLAEALADRRDVDWEYFYRLLFTVSNLKLVHIACHKKTNHNLSCDKRKIFRKSKPFCRVQKRPSPAAKTPQI
;
A
#
# COMPACT_ATOMS: atom_id res chain seq x y z
N MET A 1 -9.12 -0.76 -21.31
CA MET A 1 -7.95 -0.21 -20.58
C MET A 1 -7.33 -1.28 -19.68
N ALA A 2 -6.62 -2.22 -20.27
CA ALA A 2 -5.87 -3.24 -19.55
C ALA A 2 -4.71 -3.66 -20.43
N GLU A 3 -3.55 -3.05 -20.21
CA GLU A 3 -2.30 -3.51 -20.80
C GLU A 3 -1.16 -3.04 -19.91
N MET A 4 -0.43 -3.98 -19.29
CA MET A 4 1.03 -3.98 -19.23
C MET A 4 1.54 -5.10 -18.33
N CYS A 5 2.67 -5.66 -18.77
CA CYS A 5 3.59 -6.59 -18.09
C CYS A 5 3.30 -8.09 -18.21
N ARG A 6 3.51 -8.65 -19.41
CA ARG A 6 4.12 -9.98 -19.57
C ARG A 6 5.49 -9.82 -20.23
N GLY A 7 6.54 -9.87 -19.42
CA GLY A 7 7.93 -9.95 -19.86
C GLY A 7 8.34 -11.41 -20.08
N ALA A 8 8.91 -11.68 -21.24
CA ALA A 8 9.33 -12.98 -21.73
C ALA A 8 10.46 -13.62 -20.89
N PHE A 9 10.33 -14.92 -20.64
CA PHE A 9 11.42 -15.79 -20.18
C PHE A 9 12.19 -16.30 -21.40
N LYS A 10 13.48 -15.93 -21.51
CA LYS A 10 14.43 -16.51 -22.47
C LYS A 10 15.24 -17.57 -21.72
N LYS A 11 15.21 -18.82 -22.20
CA LYS A 11 15.93 -19.98 -21.67
C LYS A 11 16.98 -20.39 -22.71
N GLU A 12 18.26 -20.27 -22.39
CA GLU A 12 19.39 -20.92 -23.09
C GLU A 12 19.78 -22.13 -22.22
N ARG A 13 19.73 -23.39 -22.68
CA ARG A 13 20.42 -24.16 -23.75
C ARG A 13 21.45 -25.11 -23.12
N GLY A 14 21.32 -26.37 -23.53
CA GLY A 14 22.26 -27.49 -23.40
C GLY A 14 21.43 -28.75 -23.62
N GLY A 15 21.71 -29.68 -24.52
CA GLY A 15 22.66 -29.85 -25.60
C GLY A 15 22.34 -31.22 -26.22
N GLY A 16 22.66 -31.47 -27.49
CA GLY A 16 22.76 -32.85 -28.01
C GLY A 16 22.06 -33.16 -29.34
N ALA A 17 22.91 -33.52 -30.31
CA ALA A 17 22.71 -34.44 -31.44
C ALA A 17 21.76 -34.01 -32.58
N GLY A 18 22.29 -34.12 -33.80
CA GLY A 18 21.69 -33.64 -35.04
C GLY A 18 20.94 -34.70 -35.84
N PHE A 19 20.25 -34.24 -36.88
CA PHE A 19 20.08 -34.95 -38.14
C PHE A 19 19.65 -33.95 -39.23
N LEU A 20 20.17 -34.18 -40.44
CA LEU A 20 20.04 -33.37 -41.65
C LEU A 20 18.61 -33.40 -42.23
N SER A 21 18.12 -32.27 -42.75
CA SER A 21 17.33 -32.23 -44.00
C SER A 21 17.20 -30.80 -44.55
N GLU A 22 17.25 -30.69 -45.86
CA GLU A 22 17.38 -29.48 -46.69
C GLU A 22 16.05 -28.78 -47.06
N ARG A 23 16.13 -27.43 -47.18
CA ARG A 23 15.42 -26.49 -48.10
C ARG A 23 13.90 -26.21 -47.96
N PRO A 24 13.34 -25.13 -48.57
CA PRO A 24 13.93 -23.83 -48.96
C PRO A 24 13.12 -22.59 -48.49
N ALA A 25 13.69 -21.41 -48.75
CA ALA A 25 13.19 -20.07 -48.45
C ALA A 25 11.95 -19.65 -49.27
N GLY A 26 11.06 -18.87 -48.62
CA GLY A 26 9.94 -18.15 -49.22
C GLY A 26 9.93 -16.67 -48.77
N PRO A 27 9.26 -15.77 -49.51
CA PRO A 27 9.69 -14.38 -49.67
C PRO A 27 9.16 -13.41 -48.60
N SER A 28 9.96 -12.36 -48.42
CA SER A 28 9.76 -11.18 -47.57
C SER A 28 8.59 -10.31 -48.05
N ALA A 29 7.70 -9.93 -47.13
CA ALA A 29 6.67 -8.91 -47.34
C ALA A 29 7.15 -7.52 -46.88
N PRO A 30 6.68 -6.42 -47.52
CA PRO A 30 7.32 -5.10 -47.43
C PRO A 30 6.93 -4.29 -46.19
N ALA A 31 7.84 -3.40 -45.81
CA ALA A 31 7.70 -2.40 -44.77
C ALA A 31 6.67 -1.33 -45.17
N VAL A 32 5.77 -1.00 -44.23
CA VAL A 32 4.86 0.14 -44.35
C VAL A 32 5.42 1.28 -43.53
N GLU A 33 5.88 2.33 -44.22
CA GLU A 33 6.21 3.65 -43.67
C GLU A 33 4.99 4.24 -42.95
N ARG A 34 5.20 4.72 -41.72
CA ARG A 34 4.27 5.64 -41.05
C ARG A 34 4.90 7.03 -41.07
N GLN A 35 4.22 7.95 -41.75
CA GLN A 35 4.49 9.38 -41.71
C GLN A 35 4.05 9.94 -40.36
N ASP A 36 4.97 10.64 -39.70
CA ASP A 36 4.71 11.49 -38.55
C ASP A 36 4.03 12.79 -39.03
N GLN A 37 2.90 13.14 -38.40
CA GLN A 37 2.26 14.44 -38.56
C GLN A 37 2.17 15.11 -37.19
N GLU A 38 3.04 16.11 -36.99
CA GLU A 38 2.98 17.06 -35.89
C GLU A 38 1.71 17.90 -36.00
N VAL A 39 0.96 18.01 -34.90
CA VAL A 39 -0.12 19.00 -34.75
C VAL A 39 0.28 19.94 -33.62
N ALA A 40 0.62 21.17 -34.01
CA ALA A 40 0.88 22.30 -33.13
C ALA A 40 -0.41 22.75 -32.42
N GLY A 41 -0.35 22.86 -31.09
CA GLY A 41 -1.42 23.39 -30.26
C GLY A 41 -1.32 24.90 -30.11
N SER A 42 -2.31 25.60 -30.67
CA SER A 42 -2.52 27.05 -30.57
C SER A 42 -2.92 27.49 -29.16
N ARG A 43 -2.25 28.51 -28.64
CA ARG A 43 -2.67 29.34 -27.50
C ARG A 43 -3.69 30.39 -27.95
N PRO A 44 -4.60 30.85 -27.07
CA PRO A 44 -5.08 32.21 -27.11
C PRO A 44 -4.57 33.01 -25.91
N ALA A 45 -4.09 34.21 -26.21
CA ALA A 45 -3.83 35.29 -25.27
C ALA A 45 -5.12 36.10 -25.07
N PHE A 46 -5.38 36.52 -23.83
CA PHE A 46 -6.20 37.71 -23.54
C PHE A 46 -5.52 38.44 -22.38
N GLY A 47 -5.28 39.73 -22.59
CA GLY A 47 -4.73 40.64 -21.59
C GLY A 47 -5.77 41.64 -21.09
N GLY A 48 -5.46 42.26 -19.95
CA GLY A 48 -5.55 43.71 -19.77
C GLY A 48 -6.71 44.29 -18.94
N ASN A 49 -6.30 44.92 -17.83
CA ASN A 49 -6.93 46.03 -17.07
C ASN A 49 -8.11 45.69 -16.15
N GLY A 50 -8.27 46.26 -14.96
CA GLY A 50 -7.56 47.35 -14.26
C GLY A 50 -8.24 47.61 -12.89
N ASP A 51 -7.47 48.29 -12.06
CA ASP A 51 -7.63 48.79 -10.69
C ASP A 51 -9.01 49.36 -10.25
N GLN A 52 -9.41 49.10 -8.99
CA GLN A 52 -9.73 50.11 -7.95
C GLN A 52 -10.39 49.48 -6.71
N GLY A 53 -9.82 49.76 -5.53
CA GLY A 53 -10.39 49.47 -4.22
C GLY A 53 -11.34 50.57 -3.72
N GLY A 54 -12.11 50.26 -2.67
CA GLY A 54 -12.77 51.29 -1.86
C GLY A 54 -14.08 50.89 -1.18
N GLN A 55 -13.99 50.73 0.14
CA GLN A 55 -14.97 51.14 1.16
C GLN A 55 -16.30 50.39 1.30
N GLY A 56 -16.49 49.79 2.49
CA GLY A 56 -17.77 49.28 2.97
C GLY A 56 -18.66 50.35 3.62
N PRO A 57 -19.92 50.03 3.97
CA PRO A 57 -20.75 50.91 4.78
C PRO A 57 -21.00 50.36 6.21
N PRO A 58 -21.32 51.25 7.18
CA PRO A 58 -21.59 50.91 8.58
C PRO A 58 -23.09 50.55 8.83
N PRO A 59 -23.45 50.10 10.06
CA PRO A 59 -24.79 49.64 10.39
C PRO A 59 -25.69 50.69 11.05
N GLY A 60 -27.01 50.50 10.97
CA GLY A 60 -27.93 50.78 12.07
C GLY A 60 -29.00 51.87 11.85
N ARG A 61 -30.25 51.45 12.14
CA ARG A 61 -31.51 52.16 12.53
C ARG A 61 -32.66 51.68 11.63
N GLY A 62 -33.74 51.08 12.11
CA GLY A 62 -34.47 51.28 13.36
C GLY A 62 -35.72 52.12 13.08
N ALA A 63 -36.83 51.49 12.68
CA ALA A 63 -38.17 52.11 12.67
C ALA A 63 -39.26 51.02 12.67
N GLU A 64 -39.96 50.90 13.79
CA GLU A 64 -41.28 50.28 13.92
C GLU A 64 -42.35 51.15 13.23
N ILE A 65 -43.28 50.53 12.48
CA ILE A 65 -44.66 51.02 12.34
C ILE A 65 -45.61 49.82 12.32
N ARG A 66 -46.68 49.94 13.12
CA ARG A 66 -47.79 49.02 13.35
C ARG A 66 -48.66 48.76 12.12
N GLY A 67 -49.21 47.54 12.08
CA GLY A 67 -50.67 47.31 12.01
C GLY A 67 -51.33 47.32 10.63
N GLY A 68 -51.64 46.12 10.12
CA GLY A 68 -52.56 45.94 8.99
C GLY A 68 -52.88 44.47 8.79
N SER A 69 -54.06 44.03 9.24
CA SER A 69 -54.59 42.68 9.06
C SER A 69 -55.17 42.55 7.65
N GLN A 70 -54.71 41.57 6.86
CA GLN A 70 -55.48 41.01 5.76
C GLN A 70 -55.03 39.58 5.43
N VAL A 71 -56.04 38.75 5.18
CA VAL A 71 -56.04 37.30 5.08
C VAL A 71 -55.77 36.87 3.62
N LEU A 72 -55.27 35.64 3.45
CA LEU A 72 -55.29 34.75 2.28
C LEU A 72 -54.02 34.72 1.42
N GLY A 73 -53.41 33.53 1.36
CA GLY A 73 -52.37 33.18 0.40
C GLY A 73 -51.47 32.06 0.91
N GLY A 74 -51.94 30.80 0.82
CA GLY A 74 -51.18 29.63 1.22
C GLY A 74 -49.86 29.51 0.45
N ALA A 75 -48.75 29.77 1.13
CA ALA A 75 -47.44 29.30 0.71
C ALA A 75 -47.27 27.89 1.26
N ALA A 76 -47.29 26.90 0.37
CA ALA A 76 -46.86 25.54 0.67
C ALA A 76 -45.45 25.62 1.27
N SER A 77 -45.35 25.47 2.59
CA SER A 77 -44.10 25.18 3.25
C SER A 77 -43.61 23.87 2.64
N GLN A 78 -42.62 23.97 1.75
CA GLN A 78 -41.87 22.82 1.31
C GLN A 78 -41.36 22.15 2.58
N GLY A 79 -41.96 21.01 2.91
CA GLY A 79 -41.60 20.21 4.05
C GLY A 79 -40.14 19.80 3.87
N LEU A 80 -39.25 20.53 4.53
CA LEU A 80 -37.94 20.02 4.86
C LEU A 80 -38.20 18.78 5.70
N CYS A 81 -38.07 17.60 5.08
CA CYS A 81 -38.04 16.36 5.82
C CYS A 81 -37.01 16.54 6.95
N PRO A 82 -37.37 16.26 8.21
CA PRO A 82 -36.41 16.29 9.28
C PRO A 82 -35.23 15.38 8.89
N PRO A 83 -33.99 15.73 9.27
CA PRO A 83 -32.86 14.86 9.02
C PRO A 83 -33.19 13.46 9.55
N PRO A 84 -32.82 12.38 8.83
CA PRO A 84 -33.06 11.03 9.32
C PRO A 84 -32.50 10.93 10.74
N ASP A 85 -33.34 10.48 11.66
CA ASP A 85 -32.96 10.38 13.05
C ASP A 85 -31.76 9.42 13.16
N VAL A 86 -30.75 9.81 13.92
CA VAL A 86 -29.58 8.97 14.23
C VAL A 86 -30.04 7.60 14.75
N SER A 87 -31.21 7.55 15.40
CA SER A 87 -31.85 6.31 15.84
C SER A 87 -32.19 5.32 14.71
N GLU A 88 -32.57 5.78 13.51
CA GLU A 88 -32.89 4.91 12.37
C GLU A 88 -31.63 4.26 11.80
N ILE A 89 -30.55 5.05 11.70
CA ILE A 89 -29.23 4.54 11.27
C ILE A 89 -28.71 3.54 12.30
N GLN A 90 -28.82 3.85 13.60
CA GLN A 90 -28.40 2.93 14.65
C GLN A 90 -29.19 1.63 14.61
N ARG A 91 -30.52 1.70 14.47
CA ARG A 91 -31.38 0.52 14.31
C ARG A 91 -30.97 -0.34 13.12
N PHE A 92 -30.60 0.29 12.01
CA PHE A 92 -30.08 -0.43 10.84
C PHE A 92 -28.73 -1.11 11.15
N LEU A 93 -27.79 -0.43 11.81
CA LEU A 93 -26.49 -0.99 12.19
C LEU A 93 -26.60 -2.12 13.24
N ASP A 94 -27.60 -2.06 14.11
CA ASP A 94 -27.86 -3.13 15.09
C ASP A 94 -28.47 -4.35 14.39
N ALA A 95 -29.43 -4.15 13.48
CA ALA A 95 -29.99 -5.21 12.64
C ALA A 95 -28.93 -5.85 11.74
N PHE A 96 -27.98 -5.06 11.24
CA PHE A 96 -26.83 -5.52 10.46
C PHE A 96 -26.02 -6.59 11.19
N SER A 97 -25.92 -6.53 12.52
CA SER A 97 -25.12 -7.48 13.30
C SER A 97 -25.82 -8.83 13.54
N SER A 98 -27.13 -8.93 13.28
CA SER A 98 -27.94 -10.11 13.63
C SER A 98 -28.81 -10.67 12.49
N GLN A 99 -29.06 -9.89 11.42
CA GLN A 99 -30.01 -10.21 10.36
C GLN A 99 -29.46 -9.99 8.94
N THR A 100 -28.15 -10.14 8.76
CA THR A 100 -27.44 -9.89 7.49
C THR A 100 -28.15 -10.47 6.26
N ASP A 101 -28.53 -11.75 6.30
CA ASP A 101 -29.18 -12.41 5.16
C ASP A 101 -30.54 -11.81 4.81
N GLY A 102 -31.31 -11.38 5.80
CA GLY A 102 -32.60 -10.72 5.60
C GLY A 102 -32.42 -9.37 4.92
N ILE A 103 -31.43 -8.60 5.36
CA ILE A 103 -31.09 -7.29 4.78
C ILE A 103 -30.59 -7.45 3.34
N VAL A 104 -29.73 -8.45 3.07
CA VAL A 104 -29.25 -8.73 1.70
C VAL A 104 -30.40 -9.06 0.77
N ARG A 105 -31.34 -9.93 1.18
CA ARG A 105 -32.51 -10.26 0.36
C ARG A 105 -33.40 -9.05 0.10
N ALA A 106 -33.64 -8.21 1.12
CA ALA A 106 -34.39 -6.98 0.96
C ALA A 106 -33.70 -6.00 -0.02
N ALA A 107 -32.39 -5.81 0.12
CA ALA A 107 -31.61 -4.96 -0.77
C ALA A 107 -31.59 -5.48 -2.21
N GLN A 108 -31.52 -6.81 -2.41
CA GLN A 108 -31.63 -7.44 -3.74
C GLN A 108 -33.00 -7.17 -4.38
N GLY A 109 -34.09 -7.32 -3.61
CA GLY A 109 -35.44 -7.01 -4.09
C GLY A 109 -35.61 -5.55 -4.50
N LEU A 110 -35.04 -4.62 -3.71
CA LEU A 110 -35.01 -3.19 -4.06
C LEU A 110 -34.17 -2.92 -5.31
N LEU A 111 -33.04 -3.60 -5.47
CA LEU A 111 -32.13 -3.40 -6.60
C LEU A 111 -32.75 -3.85 -7.93
N SER A 112 -33.57 -4.90 -7.94
CA SER A 112 -34.15 -5.49 -9.17
C SER A 112 -35.01 -4.53 -10.00
N GLY A 113 -35.62 -3.51 -9.39
CA GLY A 113 -36.46 -2.52 -10.08
C GLY A 113 -35.94 -1.09 -9.98
N GLU A 114 -34.72 -0.88 -9.49
CA GLU A 114 -34.18 0.45 -9.24
C GLU A 114 -33.49 1.02 -10.49
N GLU A 115 -33.99 2.13 -11.02
CA GLU A 115 -33.39 2.78 -12.20
C GLU A 115 -32.39 3.89 -11.82
N ALA A 116 -32.57 4.55 -10.67
CA ALA A 116 -31.76 5.69 -10.31
C ALA A 116 -30.29 5.26 -10.06
N PRO A 117 -29.30 5.79 -10.81
CA PRO A 117 -27.92 5.32 -10.75
C PRO A 117 -27.31 5.37 -9.33
N LYS A 118 -27.59 6.44 -8.59
CA LYS A 118 -27.10 6.61 -7.22
C LYS A 118 -27.65 5.55 -6.26
N ARG A 119 -28.94 5.20 -6.40
CA ARG A 119 -29.62 4.21 -5.54
C ARG A 119 -29.17 2.80 -5.89
N ARG A 120 -29.06 2.48 -7.19
CA ARG A 120 -28.45 1.21 -7.65
C ARG A 120 -27.06 1.01 -7.08
N LYS A 121 -26.20 2.03 -7.17
CA LYS A 121 -24.84 1.97 -6.63
C LYS A 121 -24.86 1.69 -5.13
N LEU A 122 -25.64 2.44 -4.35
CA LEU A 122 -25.73 2.25 -2.91
C LEU A 122 -26.20 0.84 -2.52
N LEU A 123 -27.23 0.33 -3.20
CA LEU A 123 -27.74 -1.02 -2.97
C LEU A 123 -26.74 -2.09 -3.38
N ALA A 124 -26.07 -1.94 -4.54
CA ALA A 124 -25.04 -2.85 -4.98
C ALA A 124 -23.85 -2.87 -4.02
N ASP A 125 -23.37 -1.70 -3.58
CA ASP A 125 -22.30 -1.56 -2.59
C ASP A 125 -22.71 -2.20 -1.25
N LEU A 126 -23.97 -2.03 -0.82
CA LEU A 126 -24.49 -2.64 0.40
C LEU A 126 -24.50 -4.17 0.30
N ILE A 127 -25.12 -4.71 -0.76
CA ILE A 127 -25.16 -6.16 -1.01
C ILE A 127 -23.75 -6.73 -1.07
N HIS A 128 -22.85 -6.04 -1.77
CA HIS A 128 -21.45 -6.43 -1.88
C HIS A 128 -20.81 -6.54 -0.49
N ASN A 129 -20.86 -5.48 0.31
CA ASN A 129 -20.22 -5.43 1.62
C ASN A 129 -20.83 -6.43 2.61
N LEU A 130 -22.09 -6.81 2.43
CA LEU A 130 -22.77 -7.80 3.28
C LEU A 130 -22.56 -9.25 2.84
N SER A 131 -22.38 -9.51 1.54
CA SER A 131 -22.26 -10.86 0.99
C SER A 131 -20.83 -11.38 1.14
N GLN A 132 -20.34 -11.47 2.38
CA GLN A 132 -19.00 -11.93 2.73
C GLN A 132 -19.03 -13.35 3.28
N ASN A 133 -17.98 -14.12 3.00
CA ASN A 133 -17.75 -15.42 3.62
C ASN A 133 -16.39 -15.40 4.35
N ILE A 134 -16.28 -14.54 5.37
CA ILE A 134 -15.01 -14.27 6.08
C ILE A 134 -14.51 -15.53 6.79
N GLU A 135 -15.39 -16.29 7.43
CA GLU A 135 -15.02 -17.45 8.24
C GLU A 135 -14.43 -18.61 7.42
N ALA A 136 -14.90 -18.78 6.18
CA ALA A 136 -14.33 -19.79 5.29
C ALA A 136 -12.84 -19.50 5.01
N GLU A 137 -12.03 -20.55 5.07
CA GLU A 137 -10.59 -20.45 4.88
C GLU A 137 -10.09 -21.24 3.69
N SER A 138 -10.60 -22.45 3.51
CA SER A 138 -10.12 -23.37 2.49
C SER A 138 -10.73 -23.02 1.12
N ARG A 139 -10.11 -23.52 0.06
CA ARG A 139 -10.64 -23.38 -1.31
C ARG A 139 -11.93 -24.16 -1.48
N GLU A 140 -12.03 -25.29 -0.79
CA GLU A 140 -13.17 -26.18 -0.77
C GLU A 140 -14.39 -25.48 -0.15
N ASP A 141 -14.19 -24.69 0.91
CA ASP A 141 -15.27 -23.97 1.61
C ASP A 141 -15.71 -22.67 0.89
N ASP A 142 -14.88 -22.09 0.02
CA ASP A 142 -15.17 -20.82 -0.67
C ASP A 142 -14.48 -20.69 -2.03
N GLU A 143 -14.88 -21.54 -2.98
CA GLU A 143 -14.30 -21.55 -4.33
C GLU A 143 -14.42 -20.18 -5.04
N LYS A 144 -15.53 -19.46 -4.79
CA LYS A 144 -15.79 -18.14 -5.39
C LYS A 144 -14.69 -17.15 -5.03
N TRP A 145 -14.22 -17.15 -3.78
CA TRP A 145 -13.07 -16.34 -3.41
C TRP A 145 -11.87 -16.67 -4.28
N PHE A 146 -11.51 -17.95 -4.48
CA PHE A 146 -10.31 -18.38 -5.22
C PHE A 146 -10.37 -18.28 -6.75
N GLN A 147 -11.47 -17.81 -7.33
CA GLN A 147 -11.53 -17.58 -8.78
C GLN A 147 -10.41 -16.65 -9.25
N GLY A 148 -9.67 -17.08 -10.27
CA GLY A 148 -8.50 -16.36 -10.81
C GLY A 148 -7.21 -16.51 -9.98
N VAL A 149 -7.21 -17.32 -8.92
CA VAL A 149 -6.01 -17.64 -8.13
C VAL A 149 -5.51 -19.05 -8.45
N GLU A 150 -4.19 -19.15 -8.68
CA GLU A 150 -3.48 -20.39 -8.99
C GLU A 150 -3.87 -21.56 -8.06
N SER A 151 -4.04 -22.76 -8.62
CA SER A 151 -4.53 -23.95 -7.92
C SER A 151 -3.66 -24.43 -6.76
N ARG A 152 -2.39 -23.99 -6.69
CA ARG A 152 -1.48 -24.26 -5.57
C ARG A 152 -1.94 -23.64 -4.24
N PHE A 153 -2.73 -22.57 -4.29
CA PHE A 153 -3.24 -21.92 -3.08
C PHE A 153 -4.52 -22.62 -2.60
N LYS A 154 -4.41 -23.31 -1.46
CA LYS A 154 -5.50 -24.05 -0.81
C LYS A 154 -6.20 -23.27 0.29
N THR A 155 -5.57 -22.22 0.82
CA THR A 155 -6.13 -21.42 1.90
C THR A 155 -6.00 -19.93 1.61
N LYS A 156 -6.96 -19.13 2.11
CA LYS A 156 -6.98 -17.68 1.94
C LYS A 156 -5.74 -17.06 2.57
N SER A 157 -5.41 -17.48 3.79
CA SER A 157 -4.22 -17.05 4.52
C SER A 157 -2.92 -17.43 3.81
N GLY A 158 -2.87 -18.61 3.17
CA GLY A 158 -1.73 -19.01 2.35
C GLY A 158 -1.48 -18.08 1.16
N TYR A 159 -2.56 -17.68 0.46
CA TYR A 159 -2.47 -16.69 -0.61
C TYR A 159 -2.09 -15.29 -0.08
N MET A 160 -2.72 -14.84 0.99
CA MET A 160 -2.48 -13.50 1.54
C MET A 160 -1.06 -13.36 2.08
N ARG A 161 -0.53 -14.42 2.72
CA ARG A 161 0.88 -14.54 3.09
C ARG A 161 1.79 -14.38 1.87
N TYR A 162 1.55 -15.17 0.81
CA TYR A 162 2.30 -15.07 -0.44
C TYR A 162 2.24 -13.68 -1.08
N SER A 163 1.07 -13.03 -1.04
CA SER A 163 0.88 -11.66 -1.53
C SER A 163 1.78 -10.66 -0.78
N CYS A 164 1.86 -10.77 0.56
CA CYS A 164 2.78 -9.98 1.36
C CYS A 164 4.25 -10.26 1.00
N GLU A 165 4.65 -11.54 0.99
CA GLU A 165 6.01 -11.94 0.66
C GLU A 165 6.45 -11.42 -0.72
N SER A 166 5.52 -11.39 -1.68
CA SER A 166 5.78 -10.87 -3.03
C SER A 166 6.09 -9.38 -3.04
N ARG A 167 5.40 -8.56 -2.22
CA ARG A 167 5.69 -7.13 -2.06
C ARG A 167 7.08 -6.91 -1.46
N ILE A 168 7.41 -7.62 -0.38
CA ILE A 168 8.72 -7.54 0.27
C ILE A 168 9.84 -8.03 -0.65
N ARG A 169 9.62 -9.12 -1.42
CA ARG A 169 10.55 -9.59 -2.45
C ARG A 169 10.81 -8.54 -3.52
N SER A 170 9.79 -7.78 -3.94
CA SER A 170 9.97 -6.66 -4.87
C SER A 170 10.90 -5.60 -4.30
N TYR A 171 10.76 -5.26 -3.01
CA TYR A 171 11.65 -4.30 -2.36
C TYR A 171 13.11 -4.77 -2.37
N MET A 172 13.34 -6.06 -2.11
CA MET A 172 14.69 -6.64 -2.18
C MET A 172 15.23 -6.68 -3.61
N LYS A 173 14.39 -6.95 -4.61
CA LYS A 173 14.76 -6.86 -6.03
C LYS A 173 15.23 -5.45 -6.39
N GLU A 174 14.53 -4.42 -5.90
CA GLU A 174 14.92 -3.03 -6.13
C GLU A 174 16.23 -2.65 -5.42
N VAL A 175 16.47 -3.16 -4.21
CA VAL A 175 17.77 -3.02 -3.51
C VAL A 175 18.89 -3.63 -4.35
N GLY A 176 18.67 -4.83 -4.90
CA GLY A 176 19.61 -5.48 -5.81
C GLY A 176 19.85 -4.70 -7.11
N ALA A 177 18.78 -4.15 -7.71
CA ALA A 177 18.87 -3.34 -8.93
C ALA A 177 19.65 -2.03 -8.69
N TYR A 178 19.51 -1.43 -7.50
CA TYR A 178 20.26 -0.23 -7.13
C TYR A 178 21.78 -0.47 -7.12
N ALA A 179 22.23 -1.67 -6.78
CA ALA A 179 23.65 -2.02 -6.78
C ALA A 179 24.31 -1.75 -8.14
N SER A 180 23.62 -2.00 -9.26
CA SER A 180 24.17 -1.78 -10.60
C SER A 180 24.48 -0.31 -10.93
N SER A 181 23.91 0.63 -10.16
CA SER A 181 24.15 2.07 -10.33
C SER A 181 25.29 2.61 -9.45
N LEU A 182 25.88 1.76 -8.60
CA LEU A 182 26.90 2.18 -7.62
C LEU A 182 28.31 2.15 -8.21
N PRO A 183 29.20 3.06 -7.74
CA PRO A 183 30.60 3.05 -8.16
C PRO A 183 31.32 1.80 -7.66
N PRO A 184 32.37 1.33 -8.36
CA PRO A 184 33.11 0.12 -8.01
C PRO A 184 33.62 0.09 -6.55
N SER A 185 34.01 1.25 -6.02
CA SER A 185 34.52 1.41 -4.65
C SER A 185 33.53 1.02 -3.55
N VAL A 186 32.22 1.15 -3.81
CA VAL A 186 31.15 0.85 -2.85
C VAL A 186 30.43 -0.45 -3.20
N HIS A 187 30.40 -0.80 -4.49
CA HIS A 187 29.61 -1.88 -5.06
C HIS A 187 29.83 -3.24 -4.36
N ALA A 188 31.07 -3.63 -4.09
CA ALA A 188 31.38 -4.92 -3.44
C ALA A 188 30.80 -5.00 -2.02
N LYS A 189 31.01 -3.96 -1.20
CA LYS A 189 30.47 -3.87 0.16
C LYS A 189 28.93 -3.85 0.15
N PHE A 190 28.34 -3.10 -0.77
CA PHE A 190 26.88 -3.04 -0.92
C PHE A 190 26.29 -4.41 -1.26
N ARG A 191 26.87 -5.15 -2.21
CA ARG A 191 26.41 -6.51 -2.54
C ARG A 191 26.51 -7.46 -1.36
N GLN A 192 27.57 -7.37 -0.55
CA GLN A 192 27.72 -8.18 0.65
C GLN A 192 26.59 -7.91 1.65
N ILE A 193 26.27 -6.63 1.90
CA ILE A 193 25.17 -6.25 2.77
C ILE A 193 23.81 -6.67 2.19
N ALA A 194 23.58 -6.46 0.89
CA ALA A 194 22.35 -6.88 0.24
C ALA A 194 22.15 -8.41 0.34
N LYS A 195 23.23 -9.20 0.24
CA LYS A 195 23.20 -10.65 0.48
C LYS A 195 22.82 -10.97 1.93
N ALA A 196 23.43 -10.29 2.91
CA ALA A 196 23.08 -10.49 4.33
C ALA A 196 21.61 -10.14 4.62
N MET A 197 21.09 -9.05 4.05
CA MET A 197 19.67 -8.68 4.13
C MET A 197 18.77 -9.75 3.50
N LEU A 198 19.15 -10.29 2.33
CA LEU A 198 18.39 -11.34 1.66
C LEU A 198 18.33 -12.63 2.49
N GLU A 199 19.45 -13.05 3.08
CA GLU A 199 19.45 -14.24 3.94
C GLU A 199 18.59 -14.03 5.19
N LYS A 200 18.63 -12.84 5.80
CA LYS A 200 17.73 -12.49 6.92
C LYS A 200 16.26 -12.46 6.49
N LEU A 201 15.95 -11.94 5.29
CA LEU A 201 14.59 -11.98 4.75
C LEU A 201 14.10 -13.41 4.56
N LYS A 202 14.95 -14.32 4.05
CA LYS A 202 14.60 -15.73 3.90
C LYS A 202 14.30 -16.37 5.25
N SER A 203 15.12 -16.12 6.27
CA SER A 203 14.88 -16.67 7.62
C SER A 203 13.60 -16.13 8.25
N GLU A 204 13.22 -14.89 7.95
CA GLU A 204 11.96 -14.28 8.38
C GLU A 204 10.77 -14.56 7.44
N ARG A 205 10.95 -15.45 6.45
CA ARG A 205 9.94 -15.78 5.43
C ARG A 205 9.34 -14.53 4.77
N TYR A 206 10.20 -13.58 4.42
CA TYR A 206 9.86 -12.30 3.78
C TYR A 206 8.75 -11.53 4.48
N ASN A 207 8.63 -11.69 5.80
CA ASN A 207 7.59 -11.09 6.63
C ASN A 207 6.16 -11.36 6.15
N GLY A 208 5.93 -12.49 5.48
CA GLY A 208 4.62 -12.86 4.94
C GLY A 208 3.50 -12.87 5.97
N PHE A 209 3.86 -13.08 7.24
CA PHE A 209 2.94 -13.09 8.39
C PHE A 209 2.19 -11.76 8.58
N TYR A 210 2.64 -10.63 8.00
CA TYR A 210 1.92 -9.36 8.11
C TYR A 210 0.51 -9.43 7.53
N PHE A 211 0.27 -10.26 6.52
CA PHE A 211 -1.05 -10.43 5.90
C PHE A 211 -1.63 -11.82 6.17
N ASP A 212 -1.30 -12.45 7.28
CA ASP A 212 -1.79 -13.78 7.62
C ASP A 212 -2.53 -13.73 8.94
N ARG A 213 -3.87 -13.72 8.88
CA ARG A 213 -4.75 -13.67 10.05
C ARG A 213 -4.59 -14.87 11.00
N ARG A 214 -3.99 -15.97 10.53
CA ARG A 214 -3.70 -17.16 11.33
C ARG A 214 -2.26 -17.21 11.85
N ALA A 215 -1.45 -16.18 11.60
CA ALA A 215 -0.09 -16.16 12.10
C ALA A 215 -0.06 -15.99 13.64
N GLU A 216 0.69 -16.86 14.31
CA GLU A 216 0.87 -16.83 15.78
C GLU A 216 1.62 -15.57 16.27
N LYS A 217 2.36 -14.91 15.37
CA LYS A 217 3.08 -13.68 15.71
C LYS A 217 2.07 -12.55 15.92
N LYS A 218 2.14 -11.85 17.06
CA LYS A 218 1.41 -10.58 17.39
C LYS A 218 1.68 -9.40 16.45
N ALA A 219 2.20 -9.66 15.25
CA ALA A 219 2.60 -8.68 14.27
C ALA A 219 1.78 -8.78 12.97
N CYS A 220 0.68 -9.56 12.88
CA CYS A 220 -0.25 -9.36 11.76
C CYS A 220 -0.69 -7.89 11.72
N LEU A 221 -0.86 -7.35 10.53
CA LEU A 221 -1.44 -6.02 10.31
C LEU A 221 -2.97 -6.06 10.32
N CYS A 222 -3.54 -7.21 10.66
CA CYS A 222 -4.94 -7.54 10.61
C CYS A 222 -5.44 -8.02 11.98
N THR A 223 -6.75 -7.92 12.20
CA THR A 223 -7.40 -8.65 13.29
C THR A 223 -7.43 -10.17 13.00
N PRO A 224 -7.73 -11.03 13.99
CA PRO A 224 -7.88 -12.48 13.76
C PRO A 224 -8.90 -12.85 12.67
N GLU A 225 -9.92 -12.01 12.47
CA GLU A 225 -10.95 -12.18 11.43
C GLU A 225 -10.45 -11.71 10.05
N GLY A 226 -9.32 -10.99 10.00
CA GLY A 226 -8.68 -10.52 8.78
C GLY A 226 -8.99 -9.06 8.40
N TRP A 227 -9.48 -8.24 9.33
CA TRP A 227 -9.72 -6.81 9.07
C TRP A 227 -8.41 -6.02 9.11
N PHE A 228 -8.08 -5.38 8.00
CA PHE A 228 -6.98 -4.42 7.91
C PHE A 228 -7.50 -3.00 8.06
N SER A 229 -6.75 -2.18 8.80
CA SER A 229 -7.03 -0.75 8.95
C SER A 229 -5.92 0.06 8.31
N CYS A 230 -6.29 1.09 7.56
CA CYS A 230 -5.33 2.03 7.00
C CYS A 230 -4.62 2.78 8.13
N GLN A 231 -3.29 2.78 8.08
CA GLN A 231 -2.46 3.46 9.07
C GLN A 231 -2.31 4.97 8.78
N GLY A 232 -2.97 5.47 7.74
CA GLY A 232 -2.91 6.87 7.31
C GLY A 232 -1.65 7.23 6.53
N PRO A 233 -1.65 8.38 5.83
CA PRO A 233 -0.47 8.91 5.13
C PRO A 233 0.81 8.93 5.98
N PHE A 234 1.98 8.97 5.34
CA PHE A 234 3.29 8.94 6.01
C PHE A 234 3.47 10.04 7.07
N ASP A 235 2.85 11.20 6.88
CA ASP A 235 2.95 12.41 7.70
C ASP A 235 1.85 12.54 8.77
N THR A 236 1.02 11.50 8.93
CA THR A 236 -0.06 11.48 9.91
C THR A 236 0.03 10.24 10.78
N LYS A 237 -0.54 10.29 11.99
CA LYS A 237 -0.57 9.14 12.88
C LYS A 237 -1.60 8.10 12.44
N ASP A 238 -2.78 8.56 12.05
CA ASP A 238 -3.96 7.73 11.80
C ASP A 238 -4.63 8.10 10.46
N CYS A 239 -5.45 7.20 9.92
CA CYS A 239 -6.21 7.47 8.70
C CYS A 239 -7.44 8.35 9.01
N PRO A 240 -7.54 9.58 8.45
CA PRO A 240 -8.67 10.46 8.72
C PRO A 240 -10.00 9.90 8.21
N CYS A 241 -9.97 9.12 7.12
CA CYS A 241 -11.16 8.48 6.55
C CYS A 241 -11.46 7.10 7.14
N ARG A 242 -10.67 6.62 8.12
CA ARG A 242 -10.81 5.29 8.75
C ARG A 242 -11.01 4.14 7.76
N HIS A 243 -10.31 4.19 6.62
CA HIS A 243 -10.41 3.14 5.61
C HIS A 243 -10.06 1.78 6.22
N SER A 244 -10.91 0.79 5.99
CA SER A 244 -10.73 -0.60 6.39
C SER A 244 -11.10 -1.54 5.25
N ILE A 245 -10.61 -2.78 5.32
CA ILE A 245 -10.92 -3.82 4.33
C ILE A 245 -10.71 -5.20 4.92
N ASN A 246 -11.54 -6.17 4.54
CA ASN A 246 -11.31 -7.58 4.81
C ASN A 246 -11.12 -8.36 3.49
N PRO A 247 -9.86 -8.56 3.03
CA PRO A 247 -9.59 -9.28 1.79
C PRO A 247 -9.92 -10.77 1.86
N TYR A 248 -10.25 -11.31 3.04
CA TYR A 248 -10.67 -12.70 3.21
C TYR A 248 -12.16 -12.90 2.95
N GLY A 249 -12.96 -11.84 2.98
CA GLY A 249 -14.41 -11.95 2.90
C GLY A 249 -14.95 -12.28 1.50
N ASN A 250 -14.33 -11.74 0.44
CA ASN A 250 -14.77 -12.01 -0.93
C ASN A 250 -13.68 -11.74 -1.99
N LYS A 251 -13.93 -12.19 -3.23
CA LYS A 251 -13.03 -12.06 -4.38
C LYS A 251 -12.65 -10.60 -4.72
N GLU A 252 -13.62 -9.69 -4.73
CA GLU A 252 -13.41 -8.29 -5.07
C GLU A 252 -12.63 -7.57 -3.97
N SER A 253 -12.94 -7.79 -2.70
CA SER A 253 -12.15 -7.27 -1.58
C SER A 253 -10.70 -7.73 -1.64
N ARG A 254 -10.45 -9.01 -1.99
CA ARG A 254 -9.10 -9.51 -2.26
C ARG A 254 -8.41 -8.75 -3.40
N ILE A 255 -9.12 -8.48 -4.50
CA ILE A 255 -8.59 -7.73 -5.65
C ILE A 255 -8.32 -6.27 -5.25
N LEU A 256 -9.25 -5.60 -4.58
CA LEU A 256 -9.10 -4.23 -4.10
C LEU A 256 -7.90 -4.08 -3.16
N PHE A 257 -7.62 -5.08 -2.32
CA PHE A 257 -6.45 -5.09 -1.46
C PHE A 257 -5.11 -5.05 -2.22
N SER A 258 -5.08 -5.42 -3.51
CA SER A 258 -3.90 -5.22 -4.35
C SER A 258 -3.55 -3.74 -4.57
N THR A 259 -4.53 -2.83 -4.43
CA THR A 259 -4.34 -1.39 -4.54
C THR A 259 -3.82 -0.75 -3.24
N TRP A 260 -3.93 -1.46 -2.11
CA TRP A 260 -3.37 -1.03 -0.83
C TRP A 260 -1.85 -1.18 -0.86
N ASN A 261 -1.13 -0.23 -0.28
CA ASN A 261 0.33 -0.17 -0.34
C ASN A 261 0.96 -0.40 1.03
N LEU A 262 2.13 -1.02 1.06
CA LEU A 262 3.06 -0.96 2.20
C LEU A 262 4.03 0.18 1.91
N ASP A 263 3.65 1.39 2.28
CA ASP A 263 4.36 2.62 1.96
C ASP A 263 5.52 2.86 2.92
N HIS A 264 6.67 3.26 2.37
CA HIS A 264 7.87 3.55 3.14
C HIS A 264 7.81 4.97 3.70
N VAL A 265 7.70 5.14 5.02
CA VAL A 265 7.67 6.46 5.67
C VAL A 265 8.93 7.25 5.33
N ILE A 266 10.11 6.70 5.62
CA ILE A 266 11.38 7.16 5.05
C ILE A 266 11.56 6.48 3.70
N GLU A 267 11.60 7.26 2.63
CA GLU A 267 11.56 6.73 1.26
C GLU A 267 12.77 5.87 0.91
N LYS A 268 12.49 4.67 0.39
CA LYS A 268 13.50 3.70 -0.03
C LYS A 268 14.49 4.25 -1.06
N LYS A 269 13.98 4.66 -2.24
CA LYS A 269 14.83 5.08 -3.37
C LYS A 269 15.42 6.47 -3.20
N ARG A 270 14.66 7.39 -2.61
CA ARG A 270 15.08 8.80 -2.46
C ARG A 270 16.01 9.01 -1.28
N THR A 271 15.88 8.22 -0.21
CA THR A 271 16.62 8.46 1.04
C THR A 271 17.43 7.26 1.49
N ILE A 272 16.79 6.10 1.71
CA ILE A 272 17.44 4.97 2.40
C ILE A 272 18.62 4.42 1.59
N LEU A 273 18.40 4.13 0.30
CA LEU A 273 19.42 3.53 -0.56
C LEU A 273 20.62 4.47 -0.83
N PRO A 274 20.42 5.76 -1.16
CA PRO A 274 21.51 6.73 -1.22
C PRO A 274 22.28 6.84 0.10
N THR A 275 21.58 6.94 1.24
CA THR A 275 22.23 7.05 2.55
C THR A 275 23.09 5.81 2.85
N LEU A 276 22.62 4.61 2.51
CA LEU A 276 23.40 3.38 2.67
C LEU A 276 24.65 3.40 1.79
N ALA A 277 24.53 3.81 0.53
CA ALA A 277 25.68 3.88 -0.38
C ALA A 277 26.73 4.88 0.10
N GLU A 278 26.31 6.07 0.53
CA GLU A 278 27.19 7.08 1.12
C GLU A 278 27.89 6.56 2.38
N ALA A 279 27.15 5.91 3.28
CA ALA A 279 27.71 5.35 4.51
C ALA A 279 28.77 4.27 4.24
N LEU A 280 28.67 3.53 3.13
CA LEU A 280 29.64 2.49 2.76
C LEU A 280 30.93 3.02 2.14
N ALA A 281 30.92 4.28 1.67
CA ALA A 281 32.12 5.00 1.27
C ALA A 281 32.96 5.45 2.48
N ASP A 282 32.34 5.52 3.67
CA ASP A 282 33.03 5.76 4.94
C ASP A 282 33.90 4.53 5.35
N ARG A 283 34.87 4.77 6.25
CA ARG A 283 35.71 3.73 6.85
C ARG A 283 35.04 3.03 8.04
N ARG A 284 34.00 3.64 8.63
CA ARG A 284 33.26 3.09 9.78
C ARG A 284 32.41 1.87 9.39
N ASP A 285 32.14 1.00 10.36
CA ASP A 285 31.29 -0.16 10.17
C ASP A 285 29.81 0.24 10.16
N VAL A 286 29.10 -0.07 9.08
CA VAL A 286 27.70 0.29 8.86
C VAL A 286 26.79 -0.69 9.61
N ASP A 287 25.81 -0.16 10.36
CA ASP A 287 24.74 -0.99 10.94
C ASP A 287 23.72 -1.34 9.86
N TRP A 288 24.01 -2.37 9.07
CA TRP A 288 23.10 -2.81 8.01
C TRP A 288 21.74 -3.27 8.54
N GLU A 289 21.62 -3.67 9.81
CA GLU A 289 20.34 -4.07 10.40
C GLU A 289 19.40 -2.88 10.58
N TYR A 290 19.94 -1.67 10.76
CA TYR A 290 19.16 -0.44 10.72
C TYR A 290 18.49 -0.25 9.36
N PHE A 291 19.25 -0.37 8.27
CA PHE A 291 18.71 -0.28 6.92
C PHE A 291 17.74 -1.41 6.60
N TYR A 292 18.00 -2.64 7.08
CA TYR A 292 17.07 -3.76 6.95
C TYR A 292 15.70 -3.43 7.57
N ARG A 293 15.67 -2.86 8.78
CA ARG A 293 14.44 -2.44 9.45
C ARG A 293 13.69 -1.40 8.61
N LEU A 294 14.40 -0.40 8.10
CA LEU A 294 13.78 0.63 7.26
C LEU A 294 13.22 0.10 5.94
N LEU A 295 13.90 -0.88 5.32
CA LEU A 295 13.55 -1.38 4.00
C LEU A 295 12.40 -2.39 4.03
N PHE A 296 12.30 -3.21 5.07
CA PHE A 296 11.50 -4.44 5.00
C PHE A 296 10.52 -4.65 6.16
N THR A 297 10.51 -3.79 7.17
CA THR A 297 9.66 -3.99 8.35
C THR A 297 8.70 -2.83 8.59
N VAL A 298 7.65 -3.11 9.36
CA VAL A 298 6.65 -2.14 9.83
C VAL A 298 7.21 -1.04 10.73
N SER A 299 8.52 -1.07 11.05
CA SER A 299 9.20 0.07 11.66
C SER A 299 9.26 1.30 10.75
N ASN A 300 9.13 1.09 9.43
CA ASN A 300 9.11 2.14 8.42
C ASN A 300 8.07 1.88 7.31
N LEU A 301 7.38 0.74 7.32
CA LEU A 301 6.29 0.43 6.40
C LEU A 301 4.93 0.75 7.04
N LYS A 302 4.10 1.54 6.37
CA LYS A 302 2.69 1.76 6.72
C LYS A 302 1.79 1.10 5.68
N LEU A 303 0.83 0.30 6.12
CA LEU A 303 -0.25 -0.19 5.28
C LEU A 303 -1.27 0.92 5.05
N VAL A 304 -1.40 1.35 3.80
CA VAL A 304 -2.25 2.49 3.42
C VAL A 304 -3.18 2.15 2.27
N HIS A 305 -4.42 2.63 2.38
CA HIS A 305 -5.36 2.69 1.26
C HIS A 305 -4.77 3.58 0.15
N ILE A 306 -5.11 3.31 -1.12
CA ILE A 306 -4.57 4.05 -2.27
C ILE A 306 -4.78 5.57 -2.16
N ALA A 307 -5.91 6.02 -1.62
CA ALA A 307 -6.20 7.44 -1.42
C ALA A 307 -5.33 8.08 -0.31
N CYS A 308 -4.73 7.29 0.58
CA CYS A 308 -3.83 7.76 1.63
C CYS A 308 -2.34 7.64 1.24
N HIS A 309 -2.03 7.03 0.10
CA HIS A 309 -0.67 6.91 -0.41
C HIS A 309 -0.26 8.18 -1.14
N LYS A 310 0.28 9.15 -0.39
CA LYS A 310 0.81 10.40 -0.95
C LYS A 310 2.07 10.10 -1.75
N LYS A 311 2.06 10.36 -3.06
CA LYS A 311 3.23 10.18 -3.95
C LYS A 311 4.21 11.36 -3.94
N THR A 312 3.99 12.34 -3.08
CA THR A 312 4.88 13.49 -2.88
C THR A 312 6.20 13.05 -2.25
N ASN A 313 7.21 13.93 -2.23
CA ASN A 313 8.41 13.67 -1.44
C ASN A 313 8.04 13.69 0.05
N HIS A 314 8.55 12.72 0.81
CA HIS A 314 8.29 12.62 2.25
C HIS A 314 9.16 13.58 3.05
N ASN A 315 10.29 14.04 2.49
CA ASN A 315 11.25 14.96 3.11
C ASN A 315 11.77 14.45 4.48
N LEU A 316 11.83 13.13 4.65
CA LEU A 316 12.35 12.47 5.84
C LEU A 316 13.76 11.92 5.57
N SER A 317 14.60 11.94 6.62
CA SER A 317 15.99 11.49 6.57
C SER A 317 16.23 10.32 7.52
N CYS A 318 17.28 9.54 7.26
CA CYS A 318 17.72 8.48 8.16
C CYS A 318 18.27 9.08 9.48
N ASP A 319 18.05 8.40 10.61
CA ASP A 319 18.63 8.74 11.90
C ASP A 319 20.15 8.50 11.87
N LYS A 320 20.90 9.60 11.77
CA LYS A 320 22.37 9.61 11.67
C LYS A 320 23.06 8.82 12.78
N ARG A 321 22.44 8.69 13.96
CA ARG A 321 23.00 7.99 15.13
C ARG A 321 22.91 6.46 15.00
N LYS A 322 22.12 5.96 14.07
CA LYS A 322 21.86 4.53 13.85
C LYS A 322 22.52 3.99 12.57
N ILE A 323 23.18 4.84 11.79
CA ILE A 323 23.82 4.45 10.53
C ILE A 323 25.03 3.55 10.77
N PHE A 324 25.81 3.82 11.81
CA PHE A 324 27.04 3.11 12.12
C PHE A 324 26.90 2.32 13.43
N ARG A 325 27.60 1.20 13.52
CA ARG A 325 27.63 0.41 14.76
C ARG A 325 28.39 1.19 15.84
N LYS A 326 27.88 1.15 17.06
CA LYS A 326 28.60 1.70 18.22
C LYS A 326 29.90 0.92 18.39
N SER A 327 31.03 1.61 18.51
CA SER A 327 32.28 0.97 18.92
C SER A 327 32.06 0.29 20.28
N LYS A 328 32.45 -0.98 20.40
CA LYS A 328 32.54 -1.59 21.73
C LYS A 328 33.55 -0.75 22.53
N PRO A 329 33.25 -0.33 23.77
CA PRO A 329 34.28 0.26 24.61
C PRO A 329 35.42 -0.74 24.72
N PHE A 330 36.64 -0.26 24.50
CA PHE A 330 37.85 -1.08 24.55
C PHE A 330 37.95 -1.66 25.98
N CYS A 331 37.63 -2.94 26.17
CA CYS A 331 37.95 -3.61 27.42
C CYS A 331 39.47 -3.59 27.56
N ARG A 332 40.01 -2.75 28.47
CA ARG A 332 41.40 -2.84 28.90
C ARG A 332 41.61 -4.27 29.38
N VAL A 333 42.41 -5.04 28.64
CA VAL A 333 42.92 -6.33 29.11
C VAL A 333 43.70 -6.03 30.38
N GLN A 334 43.14 -6.39 31.54
CA GLN A 334 43.87 -6.35 32.80
C GLN A 334 45.03 -7.33 32.65
N LYS A 335 46.26 -6.82 32.70
CA LYS A 335 47.46 -7.65 32.76
C LYS A 335 47.33 -8.56 33.99
N ARG A 336 47.39 -9.88 33.77
CA ARG A 336 47.49 -10.87 34.86
C ARG A 336 48.74 -10.55 35.69
N PRO A 337 48.69 -10.58 37.04
CA PRO A 337 49.89 -10.50 37.85
C PRO A 337 50.78 -11.73 37.60
N SER A 338 52.08 -11.51 37.45
CA SER A 338 53.08 -12.58 37.36
C SER A 338 53.11 -13.41 38.65
N PRO A 339 53.31 -14.74 38.58
CA PRO A 339 53.37 -15.57 39.77
C PRO A 339 54.65 -15.29 40.58
N ALA A 340 54.48 -15.08 41.88
CA ALA A 340 55.57 -14.89 42.83
C ALA A 340 56.46 -16.13 42.93
N ALA A 341 57.78 -15.91 42.93
CA ALA A 341 58.79 -16.94 43.14
C ALA A 341 58.64 -17.56 44.54
N LYS A 342 58.62 -18.90 44.60
CA LYS A 342 58.68 -19.64 45.87
C LYS A 342 60.15 -19.78 46.30
N THR A 343 60.46 -19.27 47.48
CA THR A 343 61.72 -19.51 48.19
C THR A 343 61.75 -20.97 48.68
N PRO A 344 62.87 -21.71 48.59
CA PRO A 344 62.97 -23.06 49.13
C PRO A 344 63.12 -23.01 50.66
N GLN A 345 62.38 -23.87 51.36
CA GLN A 345 62.66 -24.18 52.76
C GLN A 345 63.55 -25.44 52.82
N ILE A 346 64.73 -25.22 53.40
CA ILE A 346 65.68 -26.10 54.13
C ILE A 346 65.81 -27.54 53.64
#